data_AF-A0A1I0WQE5-F1
#
_entry.id   AF-A0A1I0WQE5-F1
#
_cell.length_a   1.000
_cell.length_b   1.000
_cell.length_c   1.000
_cell.angle_alpha   90.00
_cell.angle_beta   90.00
_cell.angle_gamma   90.00
#
_symmetry.space_group_name_H-M   'P 1'
#
loop_
_entity.id
_entity.type
_entity.pdbx_description
1 polymer ?
#
loop_
_entity_poly.entity_id
_entity_poly.type
_entity_poly.pdbx_seq_one_letter_code
_entity_poly.pdbx_strand_id
1 'polypeptide(L)'
;MQMSTAHQPSPPFDQREFRNALGTFTTGVTIVTACSSDGKLIGVTANSFNSVSLDPPLVLWSLSKSSNSLAAFEAAEYWAVHILSHDQDQLATHFSKRAHDKFAGLDLETGMGGAPLLDGCTTRMQCKTAYRYDGGDHIIMVGEVMHFEHSDIAPLVYQRGNYAIATRKELADEAEALIKATAASDSFDENSMSYLLGSAYFHLYGKLREFGALQGLNDAEFFVLNTLAARNGRSLAELNRLFVYAGHTPLINVLDDMTARGLLQVVVDQGERNERGLFYLTAIGQALAQEIANAGKQTELALLGSLGAVDTIALRTLLRRFITLTDEGKLPGE
;
A
#
# COMPACT_ATOMS: atom_id res chain seq x y z
N MET A 1 13.52 0.13 60.71
CA MET A 1 14.54 -0.76 60.11
C MET A 1 13.90 -1.40 58.87
N GLN A 2 13.95 -0.72 57.74
CA GLN A 2 13.39 -1.23 56.48
C GLN A 2 14.44 -2.14 55.84
N MET A 3 14.11 -3.42 55.71
CA MET A 3 14.96 -4.36 55.00
C MET A 3 14.96 -4.02 53.51
N SER A 4 16.14 -3.63 53.03
CA SER A 4 16.46 -3.57 51.60
C SER A 4 16.34 -4.97 51.02
N THR A 5 15.32 -5.21 50.19
CA THR A 5 15.24 -6.41 49.38
C THR A 5 16.27 -6.28 48.27
N ALA A 6 17.42 -6.92 48.44
CA ALA A 6 18.45 -7.05 47.42
C ALA A 6 17.83 -7.65 46.14
N HIS A 7 18.02 -6.95 45.02
CA HIS A 7 17.64 -7.42 43.69
C HIS A 7 18.38 -8.74 43.41
N GLN A 8 17.67 -9.87 43.44
CA GLN A 8 18.22 -11.14 42.98
C GLN A 8 18.50 -11.03 41.48
N PRO A 9 19.66 -11.49 40.98
CA PRO A 9 19.94 -11.47 39.55
C PRO A 9 18.93 -12.40 38.86
N SER A 10 18.04 -11.78 38.11
CA SER A 10 17.12 -12.50 37.23
C SER A 10 17.94 -13.33 36.24
N PRO A 11 17.44 -14.48 35.75
CA PRO A 11 18.09 -15.19 34.65
C PRO A 11 18.37 -14.22 33.51
N PRO A 12 19.44 -14.41 32.70
CA PRO A 12 19.82 -13.47 31.66
C PRO A 12 18.62 -13.22 30.75
N PHE A 13 18.02 -12.04 30.91
CA PHE A 13 16.81 -11.64 30.22
C PHE A 13 17.22 -11.08 28.87
N ASP A 14 17.01 -11.86 27.81
CA ASP A 14 17.37 -11.44 26.47
C ASP A 14 16.44 -10.31 26.00
N GLN A 15 16.98 -9.09 25.99
CA GLN A 15 16.26 -7.89 25.57
C GLN A 15 15.79 -7.95 24.11
N ARG A 16 16.49 -8.69 23.25
CA ARG A 16 16.10 -8.86 21.84
C ARG A 16 14.91 -9.79 21.74
N GLU A 17 14.95 -10.93 22.42
CA GLU A 17 13.79 -11.85 22.53
C GLU A 17 12.57 -11.12 23.10
N PHE A 18 12.75 -10.34 24.18
CA PHE A 18 11.66 -9.56 24.76
C PHE A 18 11.09 -8.53 23.78
N ARG A 19 11.94 -7.80 23.05
CA ARG A 19 11.50 -6.86 22.01
C ARG A 19 10.74 -7.57 20.89
N ASN A 20 11.21 -8.75 20.46
CA ASN A 20 10.52 -9.56 19.46
C ASN A 20 9.15 -10.00 19.95
N ALA A 21 9.04 -10.43 21.22
CA ALA A 21 7.77 -10.79 21.85
C ALA A 21 6.80 -9.60 21.91
N LEU A 22 7.26 -8.41 22.33
CA LEU A 22 6.45 -7.20 22.33
C LEU A 22 5.98 -6.81 20.91
N GLY A 23 6.81 -7.04 19.89
CA GLY A 23 6.47 -6.81 18.49
C GLY A 23 5.33 -7.69 17.96
N THR A 24 4.89 -8.72 18.70
CA THR A 24 3.71 -9.52 18.33
C THR A 24 2.39 -8.77 18.56
N PHE A 25 2.38 -7.81 19.50
CA PHE A 25 1.25 -6.93 19.71
C PHE A 25 1.22 -5.89 18.58
N THR A 26 0.13 -5.93 17.80
CA THR A 26 -0.03 -5.06 16.64
C THR A 26 -0.51 -3.69 17.08
N THR A 27 0.10 -2.64 16.54
CA THR A 27 -0.18 -1.25 16.93
C THR A 27 -0.40 -0.40 15.69
N GLY A 28 -1.13 0.71 15.83
CA GLY A 28 -1.00 1.82 14.91
C GLY A 28 0.34 2.54 15.10
N VAL A 29 0.70 3.39 14.16
CA VAL A 29 1.86 4.27 14.28
C VAL A 29 1.41 5.68 14.56
N THR A 30 2.06 6.35 15.52
CA THR A 30 1.77 7.75 15.83
C THR A 30 3.00 8.63 15.70
N ILE A 31 2.79 9.92 15.43
CA ILE A 31 3.79 10.96 15.71
C ILE A 31 3.23 11.87 16.79
N VAL A 32 3.99 12.03 17.88
CA VAL A 32 3.68 12.97 18.93
C VAL A 32 4.50 14.23 18.73
N THR A 33 3.85 15.39 18.72
CA THR A 33 4.49 16.69 18.52
C THR A 33 4.21 17.64 19.69
N ALA A 34 5.11 18.58 19.90
CA ALA A 34 4.91 19.70 20.81
C ALA A 34 5.77 20.90 20.34
N CYS A 35 5.63 22.01 21.04
CA CYS A 35 6.51 23.16 20.90
C CYS A 35 7.18 23.42 22.26
N SER A 36 8.50 23.60 22.26
CA SER A 36 9.22 24.01 23.47
C SER A 36 9.03 25.50 23.75
N SER A 37 9.38 25.91 24.96
CA SER A 37 9.24 27.30 25.42
C SER A 37 10.04 28.32 24.60
N ASP A 38 11.09 27.89 23.89
CA ASP A 38 11.88 28.70 22.96
C ASP A 38 11.30 28.74 21.53
N GLY A 39 10.11 28.15 21.31
CA GLY A 39 9.43 28.11 20.02
C GLY A 39 9.90 26.99 19.09
N LYS A 40 10.80 26.10 19.53
CA LYS A 40 11.28 25.00 18.71
C LYS A 40 10.25 23.87 18.61
N LEU A 41 9.96 23.47 17.38
CA LEU A 41 9.07 22.35 17.08
C LEU A 41 9.78 21.03 17.36
N ILE A 42 9.08 20.12 18.05
CA ILE A 42 9.58 18.78 18.38
C ILE A 42 8.57 17.72 17.94
N GLY A 43 9.09 16.59 17.48
CA GLY A 43 8.29 15.49 16.97
C GLY A 43 9.00 14.15 17.10
N VAL A 44 8.26 13.13 17.55
CA VAL A 44 8.77 11.78 17.79
C VAL A 44 7.75 10.76 17.30
N THR A 45 8.19 9.83 16.46
CA THR A 45 7.40 8.64 16.13
C THR A 45 7.31 7.73 17.35
N ALA A 46 6.09 7.30 17.68
CA ALA A 46 5.82 6.38 18.78
C ALA A 46 4.75 5.36 18.38
N ASN A 47 4.93 4.12 18.82
CA ASN A 47 3.90 3.08 18.75
C ASN A 47 3.53 2.55 20.15
N SER A 48 3.90 3.29 21.19
CA SER A 48 3.53 3.05 22.60
C SER A 48 2.23 3.75 22.99
N PHE A 49 1.55 4.41 22.05
CA PHE A 49 0.30 5.12 22.27
C PHE A 49 -0.84 4.17 22.63
N ASN A 50 -1.69 4.57 23.59
CA ASN A 50 -2.94 3.86 23.90
C ASN A 50 -3.98 4.78 24.56
N SER A 51 -5.26 4.41 24.47
CA SER A 51 -6.34 5.06 25.23
C SER A 51 -6.31 4.63 26.70
N VAL A 52 -6.68 5.53 27.61
CA VAL A 52 -6.70 5.29 29.06
C VAL A 52 -8.10 5.40 29.65
N SER A 53 -8.82 6.47 29.32
CA SER A 53 -10.12 6.79 29.91
C SER A 53 -11.01 7.51 28.90
N LEU A 54 -12.33 7.31 29.01
CA LEU A 54 -13.32 8.04 28.23
C LEU A 54 -13.82 9.30 28.96
N ASP A 55 -13.97 9.26 30.28
CA ASP A 55 -14.39 10.41 31.09
C ASP A 55 -13.58 10.48 32.41
N PRO A 56 -12.63 11.43 32.55
CA PRO A 56 -12.19 12.37 31.53
C PRO A 56 -11.50 11.66 30.34
N PRO A 57 -11.45 12.26 29.14
CA PRO A 57 -10.88 11.64 27.95
C PRO A 57 -9.35 11.62 28.02
N LEU A 58 -8.76 10.50 28.45
CA LEU A 58 -7.32 10.37 28.66
C LEU A 58 -6.68 9.40 27.66
N VAL A 59 -5.50 9.78 27.17
CA VAL A 59 -4.60 8.93 26.37
C VAL A 59 -3.20 8.94 26.97
N LEU A 60 -2.39 7.94 26.62
CA LEU A 60 -0.99 7.88 27.03
C LEU A 60 -0.06 7.48 25.89
N TRP A 61 1.23 7.74 26.10
CA TRP A 61 2.33 7.17 25.34
C TRP A 61 3.61 7.18 26.20
N SER A 62 4.62 6.43 25.78
CA SER A 62 5.89 6.32 26.52
C SER A 62 7.05 6.90 25.71
N LEU A 63 7.77 7.86 26.30
CA LEU A 63 8.94 8.52 25.73
C LEU A 63 10.23 8.02 26.39
N SER A 64 11.21 7.60 25.60
CA SER A 64 12.49 7.14 26.14
C SER A 64 13.19 8.27 26.89
N LYS A 65 13.75 7.96 28.07
CA LYS A 65 14.59 8.88 28.84
C LYS A 65 15.88 9.27 28.10
N SER A 66 16.26 8.51 27.07
CA SER A 66 17.39 8.82 26.19
C SER A 66 17.05 9.74 25.02
N SER A 67 15.77 10.16 24.88
CA SER A 67 15.33 11.02 23.80
C SER A 67 15.85 12.45 23.95
N ASN A 68 16.40 13.01 22.88
CA ASN A 68 16.78 14.44 22.83
C ASN A 68 15.57 15.38 22.99
N SER A 69 14.35 14.87 22.83
CA SER A 69 13.11 15.65 22.99
C SER A 69 12.52 15.57 24.40
N LEU A 70 13.13 14.80 25.32
CA LEU A 70 12.58 14.56 26.66
C LEU A 70 12.30 15.87 27.42
N ALA A 71 13.33 16.71 27.57
CA ALA A 71 13.21 17.96 28.33
C ALA A 71 12.11 18.89 27.77
N ALA A 72 11.93 18.89 26.45
CA ALA A 72 10.90 19.71 25.81
C ALA A 72 9.49 19.15 26.06
N PHE A 73 9.27 17.83 25.97
CA PHE A 73 7.98 17.22 26.33
C PHE A 73 7.67 17.30 27.83
N GLU A 74 8.69 17.26 28.70
CA GLU A 74 8.54 17.50 30.14
C GLU A 74 8.24 18.97 30.47
N ALA A 75 8.63 19.91 29.62
CA ALA A 75 8.24 21.31 29.80
C ALA A 75 6.87 21.63 29.17
N ALA A 76 6.45 20.85 28.17
CA ALA A 76 5.24 21.14 27.39
C ALA A 76 3.94 20.93 28.19
N GLU A 77 3.13 21.99 28.25
CA GLU A 77 1.76 21.92 28.78
C GLU A 77 0.82 21.23 27.80
N TYR A 78 1.05 21.41 26.49
CA TYR A 78 0.24 20.82 25.42
C TYR A 78 1.11 20.06 24.42
N TRP A 79 0.54 18.99 23.86
CA TRP A 79 1.14 18.19 22.78
C TRP A 79 0.05 17.60 21.91
N ALA A 80 0.40 17.24 20.68
CA ALA A 80 -0.53 16.64 19.73
C ALA A 80 -0.11 15.22 19.36
N VAL A 81 -1.08 14.33 19.18
CA VAL A 81 -0.90 12.95 18.69
C VAL A 81 -1.49 12.84 17.30
N HIS A 82 -0.73 12.27 16.39
CA HIS A 82 -1.13 12.03 15.01
C HIS A 82 -1.12 10.53 14.76
N ILE A 83 -2.29 9.90 14.64
CA ILE A 83 -2.40 8.51 14.21
C ILE A 83 -2.24 8.51 12.69
N LEU A 84 -1.15 7.91 12.21
CA LEU A 84 -0.75 8.01 10.80
C LEU A 84 -1.61 7.15 9.90
N SER A 85 -1.83 7.62 8.67
CA SER A 85 -2.50 6.88 7.60
C SER A 85 -1.56 5.88 6.92
N HIS A 86 -2.12 4.88 6.24
CA HIS A 86 -1.42 3.77 5.59
C HIS A 86 -0.29 4.17 4.61
N ASP A 87 -0.30 5.40 4.11
CA ASP A 87 0.66 5.97 3.14
C ASP A 87 1.72 6.88 3.77
N GLN A 88 1.75 7.00 5.12
CA GLN A 88 2.66 7.87 5.86
C GLN A 88 3.87 7.13 6.49
N ASP A 89 4.28 6.00 5.91
CA ASP A 89 5.43 5.20 6.39
C ASP A 89 6.76 5.97 6.29
N GLN A 90 6.93 6.79 5.26
CA GLN A 90 8.09 7.67 5.10
C GLN A 90 8.14 8.75 6.18
N LEU A 91 6.98 9.34 6.50
CA LEU A 91 6.85 10.34 7.57
C LEU A 91 7.18 9.71 8.94
N ALA A 92 6.63 8.53 9.23
CA ALA A 92 6.94 7.77 10.43
C ALA A 92 8.46 7.49 10.55
N THR A 93 9.09 7.07 9.45
CA THR A 93 10.52 6.77 9.40
C THR A 93 11.36 8.03 9.61
N HIS A 94 10.97 9.15 9.02
CA HIS A 94 11.64 10.45 9.20
C HIS A 94 11.60 10.91 10.67
N PHE A 95 10.42 10.87 11.30
CA PHE A 95 10.25 11.32 12.68
C PHE A 95 10.83 10.36 13.73
N SER A 96 11.15 9.11 13.38
CA SER A 96 11.85 8.17 14.26
C SER A 96 13.37 8.41 14.33
N LYS A 97 13.95 9.05 13.30
CA LYS A 97 15.39 9.32 13.22
C LYS A 97 15.75 10.63 13.93
N ARG A 98 17.03 10.80 14.24
CA ARG A 98 17.59 12.08 14.69
C ARG A 98 17.82 12.95 13.44
N ALA A 99 17.28 14.17 13.44
CA ALA A 99 17.47 15.15 12.38
C ALA A 99 17.48 16.57 12.98
N HIS A 100 18.18 17.49 12.31
CA HIS A 100 18.29 18.89 12.78
C HIS A 100 16.96 19.65 12.65
N ASP A 101 16.27 19.47 11.52
CA ASP A 101 14.95 20.02 11.27
C ASP A 101 14.05 18.92 10.68
N LYS A 102 13.12 18.41 11.51
CA LYS A 102 12.16 17.37 11.08
C LYS A 102 10.96 17.93 10.33
N PHE A 103 10.72 19.23 10.45
CA PHE A 103 9.50 19.91 10.03
C PHE A 103 9.68 20.69 8.73
N ALA A 104 10.92 20.86 8.27
CA ALA A 104 11.23 21.51 6.99
C ALA A 104 10.41 20.93 5.83
N GLY A 105 9.71 21.82 5.10
CA GLY A 105 8.94 21.47 3.91
C GLY A 105 7.56 20.85 4.19
N LEU A 106 7.14 20.78 5.45
CA LEU A 106 5.77 20.38 5.80
C LEU A 106 4.87 21.61 5.92
N ASP A 107 3.64 21.48 5.40
CA ASP A 107 2.57 22.43 5.69
C ASP A 107 2.01 22.11 7.07
N LEU A 108 2.13 23.07 8.00
CA LEU A 108 1.83 22.86 9.41
C LEU A 108 0.75 23.82 9.88
N GLU A 109 -0.32 23.27 10.44
CA GLU A 109 -1.25 24.04 11.26
C GLU A 109 -0.69 24.16 12.69
N THR A 110 -0.98 25.28 13.36
CA THR A 110 -0.57 25.49 14.75
C THR A 110 -1.69 25.07 15.69
N GLY A 111 -1.46 24.02 16.47
CA GLY A 111 -2.35 23.55 17.52
C GLY A 111 -2.14 24.24 18.86
N MET A 112 -2.81 23.71 19.89
CA MET A 112 -2.71 24.16 21.27
C MET A 112 -1.27 24.17 21.77
N GLY A 113 -0.90 25.22 22.51
CA GLY A 113 0.46 25.42 23.01
C GLY A 113 1.53 25.55 21.92
N GLY A 114 1.14 25.81 20.66
CA GLY A 114 2.05 25.91 19.53
C GLY A 114 2.48 24.57 18.93
N ALA A 115 1.90 23.45 19.37
CA ALA A 115 2.24 22.13 18.84
C ALA A 115 1.91 22.06 17.34
N PRO A 116 2.83 21.62 16.47
CA PRO A 116 2.58 21.54 15.04
C PRO A 116 1.67 20.35 14.73
N LEU A 117 0.62 20.60 13.93
CA LEU A 117 -0.31 19.58 13.47
C LEU A 117 0.09 19.11 12.07
N LEU A 118 0.26 17.80 11.93
CA LEU A 118 0.58 17.14 10.67
C LEU A 118 -0.71 16.84 9.91
N ASP A 119 -0.70 17.05 8.60
CA ASP A 119 -1.86 16.76 7.73
C ASP A 119 -1.88 15.30 7.24
N GLY A 120 -3.02 14.86 6.69
CA GLY A 120 -3.20 13.55 6.07
C GLY A 120 -3.33 12.37 7.04
N CYS A 121 -3.28 12.62 8.34
CA CYS A 121 -3.38 11.58 9.36
C CYS A 121 -4.81 11.04 9.51
N THR A 122 -4.94 9.75 9.88
CA THR A 122 -6.23 9.14 10.23
C THR A 122 -6.89 9.86 11.40
N THR A 123 -6.12 10.28 12.39
CA THR A 123 -6.64 11.04 13.54
C THR A 123 -5.59 12.02 14.05
N ARG A 124 -6.04 13.21 14.45
CA ARG A 124 -5.25 14.22 15.14
C ARG A 124 -5.90 14.52 16.47
N MET A 125 -5.14 14.46 17.56
CA MET A 125 -5.61 14.77 18.91
C MET A 125 -4.71 15.85 19.50
N GLN A 126 -5.30 16.84 20.16
CA GLN A 126 -4.60 17.87 20.90
C GLN A 126 -4.84 17.64 22.38
N CYS A 127 -3.76 17.42 23.13
CA CYS A 127 -3.80 16.98 24.50
C CYS A 127 -3.18 18.01 25.43
N LYS A 128 -3.77 18.18 26.61
CA LYS A 128 -3.15 18.84 27.76
C LYS A 128 -2.45 17.79 28.61
N THR A 129 -1.21 18.02 29.02
CA THR A 129 -0.50 17.12 29.95
C THR A 129 -1.27 17.03 31.28
N ALA A 130 -1.69 15.82 31.63
CA ALA A 130 -2.37 15.54 32.89
C ALA A 130 -1.41 14.95 33.92
N TYR A 131 -0.65 13.91 33.54
CA TYR A 131 0.27 13.21 34.45
C TYR A 131 1.54 12.76 33.74
N ARG A 132 2.59 12.53 34.54
CA ARG A 132 3.85 11.91 34.10
C ARG A 132 4.28 10.90 35.13
N TYR A 133 4.63 9.71 34.68
CA TYR A 133 5.06 8.62 35.55
C TYR A 133 6.40 8.04 35.10
N ASP A 134 7.23 7.65 36.07
CA ASP A 134 8.42 6.86 35.80
C ASP A 134 8.01 5.46 35.32
N GLY A 135 8.53 5.03 34.17
CA GLY A 135 8.25 3.74 33.54
C GLY A 135 9.52 2.96 33.23
N GLY A 136 10.51 2.98 34.12
CA GLY A 136 11.80 2.31 33.88
C GLY A 136 12.73 3.16 33.02
N ASP A 137 13.03 2.74 31.79
CA ASP A 137 13.85 3.52 30.84
C ASP A 137 13.03 4.53 30.02
N HIS A 138 11.73 4.65 30.30
CA HIS A 138 10.80 5.60 29.68
C HIS A 138 10.08 6.46 30.74
N ILE A 139 9.54 7.58 30.29
CA ILE A 139 8.51 8.36 30.99
C ILE A 139 7.17 8.09 30.31
N ILE A 140 6.17 7.71 31.11
CA ILE A 140 4.78 7.57 30.65
C ILE A 140 4.13 8.94 30.72
N MET A 141 3.76 9.47 29.56
CA MET A 141 3.09 10.75 29.39
C MET A 141 1.59 10.50 29.27
N VAL A 142 0.78 11.09 30.15
CA VAL A 142 -0.69 10.99 30.11
C VAL A 142 -1.26 12.36 29.80
N GLY A 143 -2.18 12.42 28.84
CA GLY A 143 -2.81 13.66 28.40
C GLY A 143 -4.31 13.56 28.35
N GLU A 144 -4.97 14.65 28.73
CA GLU A 144 -6.39 14.87 28.53
C GLU A 144 -6.63 15.42 27.12
N VAL A 145 -7.46 14.74 26.34
CA VAL A 145 -7.78 15.14 24.96
C VAL A 145 -8.73 16.34 25.01
N MET A 146 -8.22 17.49 24.57
CA MET A 146 -8.97 18.76 24.57
C MET A 146 -9.71 18.98 23.25
N HIS A 147 -9.16 18.47 22.15
CA HIS A 147 -9.73 18.53 20.80
C HIS A 147 -9.24 17.34 19.99
N PHE A 148 -10.08 16.83 19.08
CA PHE A 148 -9.67 15.80 18.15
C PHE A 148 -10.44 15.89 16.83
N GLU A 149 -9.81 15.38 15.77
CA GLU A 149 -10.37 15.22 14.43
C GLU A 149 -9.99 13.84 13.91
N HIS A 150 -10.88 13.23 13.14
CA HIS A 150 -10.64 11.93 12.52
C HIS A 150 -11.16 11.90 11.08
N SER A 151 -10.61 10.99 10.29
CA SER A 151 -11.03 10.67 8.94
C SER A 151 -11.25 9.17 8.77
N ASP A 152 -11.86 8.76 7.66
CA ASP A 152 -12.04 7.35 7.29
C ASP A 152 -10.79 6.74 6.62
N ILE A 153 -9.67 7.48 6.56
CA ILE A 153 -8.44 6.99 5.95
C ILE A 153 -7.86 5.86 6.81
N ALA A 154 -7.60 4.71 6.20
CA ALA A 154 -7.06 3.56 6.90
C ALA A 154 -5.71 3.85 7.59
N PRO A 155 -5.48 3.37 8.81
CA PRO A 155 -4.28 3.67 9.58
C PRO A 155 -3.06 2.84 9.12
N LEU A 156 -1.87 3.39 9.34
CA LEU A 156 -0.61 2.67 9.23
C LEU A 156 -0.47 1.68 10.38
N VAL A 157 -0.20 0.41 10.05
CA VAL A 157 -0.01 -0.65 11.03
C VAL A 157 1.47 -0.94 11.22
N TYR A 158 1.87 -1.27 12.45
CA TYR A 158 3.18 -1.77 12.78
C TYR A 158 3.08 -3.09 13.53
N GLN A 159 3.72 -4.12 12.97
CA GLN A 159 3.74 -5.47 13.52
C GLN A 159 5.09 -6.13 13.26
N ARG A 160 5.65 -6.78 14.28
CA ARG A 160 6.91 -7.55 14.21
C ARG A 160 8.06 -6.78 13.56
N GLY A 161 8.18 -5.49 13.87
CA GLY A 161 9.25 -4.64 13.35
C GLY A 161 9.01 -4.06 11.95
N ASN A 162 7.87 -4.37 11.31
CA ASN A 162 7.58 -3.97 9.93
C ASN A 162 6.27 -3.17 9.85
N TYR A 163 6.21 -2.27 8.87
CA TYR A 163 4.94 -1.65 8.49
C TYR A 163 4.05 -2.67 7.77
N ALA A 164 2.74 -2.56 8.00
CA ALA A 164 1.72 -3.41 7.42
C ALA A 164 0.47 -2.59 7.10
N ILE A 165 -0.48 -3.24 6.43
CA ILE A 165 -1.79 -2.70 6.13
C ILE A 165 -2.83 -3.59 6.84
N ALA A 166 -3.74 -2.99 7.60
CA ALA A 166 -4.86 -3.72 8.18
C ALA A 166 -5.89 -4.06 7.09
N THR A 167 -6.33 -5.31 7.04
CA THR A 167 -7.52 -5.70 6.28
C THR A 167 -8.69 -5.94 7.23
N ARG A 168 -9.91 -5.85 6.71
CA ARG A 168 -11.13 -6.08 7.51
C ARG A 168 -11.25 -7.56 7.88
N LYS A 169 -11.57 -7.84 9.14
CA LYS A 169 -11.65 -9.21 9.64
C LYS A 169 -12.82 -9.99 9.05
N GLU A 170 -13.95 -9.33 8.80
CA GLU A 170 -15.14 -9.96 8.22
C GLU A 170 -14.84 -10.55 6.84
N LEU A 171 -14.15 -9.78 5.98
CA LEU A 171 -13.74 -10.24 4.65
C LEU A 171 -12.76 -11.42 4.73
N ALA A 172 -11.86 -11.42 5.72
CA ALA A 172 -10.93 -12.52 5.94
C ALA A 172 -11.64 -13.80 6.42
N ASP A 173 -12.67 -13.67 7.26
CA ASP A 173 -13.47 -14.80 7.74
C ASP A 173 -14.31 -15.41 6.63
N GLU A 174 -14.94 -14.57 5.80
CA GLU A 174 -15.65 -15.00 4.59
C GLU A 174 -14.71 -15.77 3.65
N ALA A 175 -13.52 -15.21 3.38
CA ALA A 175 -12.51 -15.88 2.55
C ALA A 175 -12.06 -17.21 3.15
N GLU A 176 -11.83 -17.29 4.47
CA GLU A 176 -11.42 -18.54 5.14
C GLU A 176 -12.52 -19.61 5.07
N ALA A 177 -13.79 -19.22 5.25
CA ALA A 177 -14.93 -20.12 5.12
C ALA A 177 -15.05 -20.67 3.69
N LEU A 178 -14.88 -19.82 2.68
CA LEU A 178 -14.87 -20.22 1.28
C LEU A 178 -13.73 -21.19 0.97
N ILE A 179 -12.51 -20.92 1.44
CA ILE A 179 -11.36 -21.82 1.25
C ILE A 179 -11.63 -23.22 1.83
N LYS A 180 -12.24 -23.29 3.03
CA LYS A 180 -12.60 -24.57 3.65
C LYS A 180 -13.68 -25.31 2.84
N ALA A 181 -14.66 -24.58 2.32
CA ALA A 181 -15.71 -25.15 1.47
C ALA A 181 -15.12 -25.70 0.15
N THR A 182 -14.23 -24.96 -0.50
CA THR A 182 -13.53 -25.40 -1.71
C THR A 182 -12.71 -26.66 -1.48
N ALA A 183 -11.96 -26.72 -0.37
CA ALA A 183 -11.15 -27.89 -0.05
C ALA A 183 -11.98 -29.16 0.22
N ALA A 184 -13.27 -29.02 0.55
CA ALA A 184 -14.18 -30.13 0.82
C ALA A 184 -15.01 -30.57 -0.41
N SER A 185 -14.93 -29.84 -1.53
CA SER A 185 -15.66 -30.16 -2.77
C SER A 185 -14.84 -31.07 -3.68
N ASP A 186 -15.43 -32.20 -4.10
CA ASP A 186 -14.89 -33.08 -5.15
C ASP A 186 -15.27 -32.61 -6.57
N SER A 187 -15.93 -31.45 -6.70
CA SER A 187 -16.42 -30.90 -7.97
C SER A 187 -15.81 -29.53 -8.29
N PHE A 188 -15.91 -29.10 -9.55
CA PHE A 188 -15.49 -27.76 -9.97
C PHE A 188 -16.21 -26.70 -9.13
N ASP A 189 -15.43 -25.92 -8.38
CA ASP A 189 -15.95 -24.94 -7.44
C ASP A 189 -15.71 -23.51 -7.95
N GLU A 190 -16.77 -22.72 -7.95
CA GLU A 190 -16.75 -21.29 -8.28
C GLU A 190 -15.92 -20.46 -7.27
N ASN A 191 -15.57 -21.04 -6.12
CA ASN A 191 -14.65 -20.42 -5.16
C ASN A 191 -13.19 -20.87 -5.34
N SER A 192 -12.92 -21.75 -6.30
CA SER A 192 -11.54 -22.13 -6.62
C SER A 192 -10.74 -20.92 -7.13
N MET A 193 -9.46 -20.86 -6.76
CA MET A 193 -8.56 -19.76 -7.15
C MET A 193 -8.49 -19.59 -8.68
N SER A 194 -8.47 -20.69 -9.44
CA SER A 194 -8.46 -20.65 -10.90
C SER A 194 -9.74 -20.03 -11.48
N TYR A 195 -10.91 -20.36 -10.91
CA TYR A 195 -12.16 -19.75 -11.33
C TYR A 195 -12.22 -18.27 -10.95
N LEU A 196 -11.86 -17.92 -9.71
CA LEU A 196 -11.89 -16.51 -9.25
C LEU A 196 -10.95 -15.64 -10.08
N LEU A 197 -9.73 -16.10 -10.38
CA LEU A 197 -8.79 -15.37 -11.24
C LEU A 197 -9.33 -15.22 -12.67
N GLY A 198 -9.86 -16.30 -13.25
CA GLY A 198 -10.44 -16.27 -14.59
C GLY A 198 -11.64 -15.33 -14.66
N SER A 199 -12.57 -15.46 -13.71
CA SER A 199 -13.77 -14.63 -13.61
C SER A 199 -13.42 -13.16 -13.39
N ALA A 200 -12.51 -12.85 -12.46
CA ALA A 200 -12.04 -11.47 -12.24
C ALA A 200 -11.41 -10.86 -13.49
N TYR A 201 -10.58 -11.64 -14.20
CA TYR A 201 -10.04 -11.23 -15.50
C TYR A 201 -11.16 -10.96 -16.51
N PHE A 202 -12.13 -11.87 -16.66
CA PHE A 202 -13.24 -11.70 -17.62
C PHE A 202 -14.15 -10.52 -17.27
N HIS A 203 -14.43 -10.26 -15.99
CA HIS A 203 -15.23 -9.12 -15.57
C HIS A 203 -14.51 -7.77 -15.79
N LEU A 204 -13.19 -7.73 -15.55
CA LEU A 204 -12.38 -6.54 -15.82
C LEU A 204 -12.22 -6.31 -17.34
N TYR A 205 -11.88 -7.37 -18.06
CA TYR A 205 -11.58 -7.32 -19.48
C TYR A 205 -12.83 -7.23 -20.36
N GLY A 206 -13.97 -7.75 -19.90
CA GLY A 206 -15.26 -7.68 -20.60
C GLY A 206 -15.67 -6.25 -20.92
N LYS A 207 -15.50 -5.33 -19.98
CA LYS A 207 -15.78 -3.89 -20.20
C LYS A 207 -14.84 -3.26 -21.23
N LEU A 208 -13.56 -3.64 -21.24
CA LEU A 208 -12.60 -3.19 -22.26
C LEU A 208 -12.92 -3.76 -23.64
N ARG A 209 -13.38 -5.02 -23.70
CA ARG A 209 -13.82 -5.66 -24.95
C ARG A 209 -15.05 -4.98 -25.54
N GLU A 210 -16.04 -4.64 -24.73
CA GLU A 210 -17.21 -3.87 -25.18
C GLU A 210 -16.77 -2.53 -25.78
N PHE A 211 -15.84 -1.82 -25.14
CA PHE A 211 -15.27 -0.59 -25.68
C PHE A 211 -14.53 -0.81 -27.01
N GLY A 212 -13.68 -1.83 -27.10
CA GLY A 212 -12.97 -2.19 -28.33
C GLY A 212 -13.93 -2.56 -29.47
N ALA A 213 -14.99 -3.30 -29.18
CA ALA A 213 -16.01 -3.69 -30.14
C ALA A 213 -16.76 -2.48 -30.71
N LEU A 214 -17.04 -1.45 -29.90
CA LEU A 214 -17.61 -0.18 -30.37
C LEU A 214 -16.68 0.57 -31.34
N GLN A 215 -15.37 0.32 -31.25
CA GLN A 215 -14.36 0.85 -32.18
C GLN A 215 -14.06 -0.09 -33.35
N GLY A 216 -14.86 -1.16 -33.51
CA GLY A 216 -14.70 -2.13 -34.60
C GLY A 216 -13.47 -3.02 -34.44
N LEU A 217 -13.05 -3.32 -33.20
CA LEU A 217 -12.01 -4.30 -32.89
C LEU A 217 -12.62 -5.61 -32.36
N ASN A 218 -12.09 -6.73 -32.81
CA ASN A 218 -12.28 -8.02 -32.17
C ASN A 218 -11.19 -8.28 -31.09
N ASP A 219 -11.34 -9.37 -30.34
CA ASP A 219 -10.45 -9.69 -29.21
C ASP A 219 -8.98 -9.86 -29.60
N ALA A 220 -8.72 -10.41 -30.79
CA ALA A 220 -7.38 -10.63 -31.28
C ALA A 220 -6.73 -9.32 -31.77
N GLU A 221 -7.50 -8.46 -32.44
CA GLU A 221 -7.03 -7.12 -32.83
C GLU A 221 -6.73 -6.27 -31.61
N PHE A 222 -7.59 -6.32 -30.59
CA PHE A 222 -7.38 -5.65 -29.31
C PHE A 222 -6.07 -6.09 -28.66
N PHE A 223 -5.82 -7.40 -28.58
CA PHE A 223 -4.59 -7.93 -28.00
C PHE A 223 -3.34 -7.47 -28.76
N VAL A 224 -3.35 -7.55 -30.09
CA VAL A 224 -2.24 -7.10 -30.94
C VAL A 224 -1.95 -5.62 -30.68
N LEU A 225 -3.01 -4.81 -30.69
CA LEU A 225 -2.93 -3.37 -30.50
C LEU A 225 -2.34 -3.01 -29.13
N ASN A 226 -2.82 -3.65 -28.05
CA ASN A 226 -2.30 -3.44 -26.69
C ASN A 226 -0.84 -3.92 -26.54
N THR A 227 -0.50 -5.06 -27.14
CA THR A 227 0.86 -5.64 -27.10
C THR A 227 1.89 -4.76 -27.82
N LEU A 228 1.51 -4.22 -28.99
CA LEU A 228 2.36 -3.30 -29.76
C LEU A 228 2.41 -1.90 -29.17
N ALA A 229 1.35 -1.45 -28.48
CA ALA A 229 1.35 -0.21 -27.72
C ALA A 229 2.35 -0.24 -26.56
N ALA A 230 2.47 -1.38 -25.88
CA ALA A 230 3.47 -1.58 -24.83
C ALA A 230 4.90 -1.64 -25.39
N ARG A 231 5.10 -2.29 -26.54
CA ARG A 231 6.38 -2.30 -27.27
C ARG A 231 6.14 -2.60 -28.74
N ASN A 232 6.42 -1.61 -29.60
CA ASN A 232 6.41 -1.77 -31.05
C ASN A 232 7.57 -2.65 -31.54
N GLY A 233 7.56 -2.97 -32.84
CA GLY A 233 8.66 -3.66 -33.50
C GLY A 233 8.76 -5.13 -33.09
N ARG A 234 7.62 -5.83 -33.07
CA ARG A 234 7.58 -7.27 -32.73
C ARG A 234 7.40 -8.11 -33.98
N SER A 235 7.99 -9.31 -33.99
CA SER A 235 7.76 -10.28 -35.07
C SER A 235 6.48 -11.10 -34.84
N LEU A 236 5.94 -11.72 -35.89
CA LEU A 236 4.80 -12.64 -35.79
C LEU A 236 5.06 -13.76 -34.78
N ALA A 237 6.29 -14.29 -34.72
CA ALA A 237 6.66 -15.35 -33.80
C ALA A 237 6.70 -14.89 -32.34
N GLU A 238 7.06 -13.63 -32.08
CA GLU A 238 6.95 -13.04 -30.74
C GLU A 238 5.48 -12.81 -30.36
N LEU A 239 4.68 -12.24 -31.26
CA LEU A 239 3.25 -11.98 -31.03
C LEU A 239 2.48 -13.27 -30.75
N ASN A 240 2.67 -14.32 -31.57
CA ASN A 240 2.04 -15.62 -31.34
C ASN A 240 2.45 -16.23 -29.99
N ARG A 241 3.72 -16.13 -29.57
CA ARG A 241 4.17 -16.64 -28.26
C ARG A 241 3.47 -15.95 -27.09
N LEU A 242 3.26 -14.64 -27.17
CA LEU A 242 2.51 -13.89 -26.16
C LEU A 242 1.03 -14.24 -26.18
N PHE A 243 0.49 -14.57 -27.34
CA PHE A 243 -0.94 -14.85 -27.54
C PHE A 243 -1.35 -16.29 -27.21
N VAL A 244 -0.41 -17.24 -27.09
CA VAL A 244 -0.68 -18.62 -26.64
C VAL A 244 -1.39 -18.62 -25.27
N TYR A 245 -1.06 -17.69 -24.38
CA TYR A 245 -1.71 -17.54 -23.07
C TYR A 245 -3.16 -17.04 -23.15
N ALA A 246 -3.56 -16.42 -24.26
CA ALA A 246 -4.91 -15.91 -24.48
C ALA A 246 -5.83 -16.92 -25.18
N GLY A 247 -5.35 -18.11 -25.55
CA GLY A 247 -6.18 -19.21 -26.06
C GLY A 247 -6.63 -19.08 -27.52
N HIS A 248 -5.96 -18.27 -28.34
CA HIS A 248 -6.37 -17.98 -29.72
C HIS A 248 -5.39 -18.51 -30.78
N THR A 249 -5.92 -18.79 -31.98
CA THR A 249 -5.25 -19.29 -33.21
C THR A 249 -4.22 -18.30 -33.80
N PRO A 250 -3.36 -18.71 -34.76
CA PRO A 250 -2.28 -17.85 -35.28
C PRO A 250 -2.78 -16.48 -35.75
N LEU A 251 -2.14 -15.41 -35.29
CA LEU A 251 -2.54 -14.02 -35.50
C LEU A 251 -2.43 -13.52 -36.95
N ILE A 252 -2.05 -14.37 -37.90
CA ILE A 252 -1.63 -13.92 -39.24
C ILE A 252 -2.74 -13.17 -39.98
N ASN A 253 -3.96 -13.69 -39.98
CA ASN A 253 -5.09 -13.05 -40.63
C ASN A 253 -5.47 -11.74 -39.95
N VAL A 254 -5.27 -11.66 -38.63
CA VAL A 254 -5.55 -10.46 -37.83
C VAL A 254 -4.56 -9.35 -38.16
N LEU A 255 -3.26 -9.68 -38.27
CA LEU A 255 -2.22 -8.71 -38.61
C LEU A 255 -2.37 -8.20 -40.05
N ASP A 256 -2.72 -9.09 -40.99
CA ASP A 256 -2.95 -8.72 -42.39
C ASP A 256 -4.17 -7.78 -42.50
N ASP A 257 -5.28 -8.05 -41.79
CA ASP A 257 -6.46 -7.17 -41.75
C ASP A 257 -6.16 -5.80 -41.11
N MET A 258 -5.50 -5.78 -39.94
CA MET A 258 -5.13 -4.53 -39.29
C MET A 258 -4.15 -3.69 -40.11
N THR A 259 -3.28 -4.32 -40.91
CA THR A 259 -2.39 -3.64 -41.86
C THR A 259 -3.21 -3.04 -43.01
N ALA A 260 -4.17 -3.79 -43.56
CA ALA A 260 -5.06 -3.30 -44.62
C ALA A 260 -5.93 -2.12 -44.17
N ARG A 261 -6.34 -2.10 -42.89
CA ARG A 261 -7.07 -1.00 -42.24
C ARG A 261 -6.18 0.19 -41.85
N GLY A 262 -4.87 0.10 -42.11
CA GLY A 262 -3.90 1.16 -41.81
C GLY A 262 -3.61 1.35 -40.32
N LEU A 263 -3.93 0.36 -39.47
CA LEU A 263 -3.60 0.38 -38.03
C LEU A 263 -2.16 -0.05 -37.78
N LEU A 264 -1.63 -0.93 -38.63
CA LEU A 264 -0.27 -1.45 -38.56
C LEU A 264 0.55 -1.08 -39.81
N GLN A 265 1.84 -0.94 -39.62
CA GLN A 265 2.83 -0.92 -40.69
C GLN A 265 3.87 -2.03 -40.44
N VAL A 266 4.35 -2.61 -41.55
CA VAL A 266 5.34 -3.69 -41.52
C VAL A 266 6.66 -3.15 -42.06
N VAL A 267 7.73 -3.31 -41.27
CA VAL A 267 9.09 -2.98 -41.67
C VAL A 267 9.85 -4.29 -41.87
N VAL A 268 10.26 -4.56 -43.11
CA VAL A 268 11.04 -5.74 -43.44
C VAL A 268 12.51 -5.40 -43.27
N ASP A 269 13.15 -5.95 -42.23
CA ASP A 269 14.59 -5.84 -42.06
C ASP A 269 15.29 -6.85 -43.00
N GLN A 270 16.24 -6.36 -43.79
CA GLN A 270 16.98 -7.18 -44.76
C GLN A 270 18.00 -8.13 -44.09
N GLY A 271 18.15 -8.06 -42.76
CA GLY A 271 19.18 -8.78 -41.99
C GLY A 271 18.76 -9.97 -41.12
N GLU A 272 17.45 -10.23 -40.90
CA GLU A 272 17.01 -11.27 -39.95
C GLU A 272 16.05 -12.31 -40.56
N ARG A 273 16.06 -13.52 -39.97
CA ARG A 273 15.20 -14.69 -40.27
C ARG A 273 13.67 -14.47 -40.11
N ASN A 274 13.21 -13.24 -39.98
CA ASN A 274 11.79 -12.92 -39.79
C ASN A 274 11.11 -12.77 -41.17
N GLU A 275 10.58 -13.88 -41.71
CA GLU A 275 10.01 -13.98 -43.08
C GLU A 275 8.95 -12.92 -43.44
N ARG A 276 8.34 -12.21 -42.47
CA ARG A 276 7.35 -11.16 -42.69
C ARG A 276 7.69 -9.78 -42.09
N GLY A 277 8.89 -9.58 -41.54
CA GLY A 277 9.28 -8.31 -40.92
C GLY A 277 8.68 -8.05 -39.54
N LEU A 278 8.86 -6.82 -39.05
CA LEU A 278 8.44 -6.34 -37.74
C LEU A 278 7.21 -5.44 -37.85
N PHE A 279 6.26 -5.64 -36.93
CA PHE A 279 5.00 -4.89 -36.90
C PHE A 279 5.11 -3.68 -35.97
N TYR A 280 4.60 -2.54 -36.44
CA TYR A 280 4.54 -1.28 -35.69
C TYR A 280 3.13 -0.68 -35.82
N LEU A 281 2.65 -0.02 -34.77
CA LEU A 281 1.45 0.81 -34.85
C LEU A 281 1.70 2.04 -35.72
N THR A 282 0.79 2.34 -36.64
CA THR A 282 0.74 3.61 -37.35
C THR A 282 0.25 4.73 -36.42
N ALA A 283 0.22 5.99 -36.89
CA ALA A 283 -0.39 7.08 -36.13
C ALA A 283 -1.87 6.80 -35.77
N ILE A 284 -2.62 6.17 -36.68
CA ILE A 284 -4.02 5.79 -36.45
C ILE A 284 -4.09 4.68 -35.40
N GLY A 285 -3.25 3.63 -35.54
CA GLY A 285 -3.18 2.54 -34.56
C GLY A 285 -2.77 3.02 -33.16
N GLN A 286 -1.83 3.97 -33.07
CA GLN A 286 -1.40 4.58 -31.81
C GLN A 286 -2.52 5.41 -31.16
N ALA A 287 -3.23 6.22 -31.94
CA ALA A 287 -4.36 7.00 -31.42
C ALA A 287 -5.44 6.08 -30.85
N LEU A 288 -5.82 5.03 -31.58
CA LEU A 288 -6.79 4.04 -31.12
C LEU A 288 -6.30 3.29 -29.87
N ALA A 289 -5.02 2.92 -29.82
CA ALA A 289 -4.43 2.29 -28.64
C ALA A 289 -4.46 3.21 -27.42
N GLN A 290 -4.22 4.50 -27.61
CA GLN A 290 -4.27 5.48 -26.52
C GLN A 290 -5.70 5.67 -26.00
N GLU A 291 -6.71 5.72 -26.88
CA GLU A 291 -8.11 5.79 -26.48
C GLU A 291 -8.53 4.58 -25.65
N ILE A 292 -8.17 3.38 -26.10
CA ILE A 292 -8.43 2.13 -25.39
C ILE A 292 -7.69 2.09 -24.04
N ALA A 293 -6.43 2.50 -24.00
CA ALA A 293 -5.65 2.54 -22.76
C ALA A 293 -6.26 3.54 -21.75
N ASN A 294 -6.76 4.68 -22.22
CA ASN A 294 -7.43 5.67 -21.38
C ASN A 294 -8.76 5.14 -20.84
N ALA A 295 -9.59 4.52 -21.68
CA ALA A 295 -10.83 3.87 -21.26
C ALA A 295 -10.56 2.73 -20.26
N GLY A 296 -9.50 1.96 -20.49
CA GLY A 296 -9.04 0.92 -19.58
C GLY A 296 -8.63 1.48 -18.21
N LYS A 297 -7.80 2.52 -18.18
CA LYS A 297 -7.40 3.21 -16.95
C LYS A 297 -8.60 3.77 -16.19
N GLN A 298 -9.56 4.39 -16.87
CA GLN A 298 -10.76 4.92 -16.23
C GLN A 298 -11.63 3.81 -15.63
N THR A 299 -11.79 2.70 -16.36
CA THR A 299 -12.53 1.53 -15.88
C THR A 299 -11.86 0.90 -14.66
N GLU A 300 -10.53 0.74 -14.71
CA GLU A 300 -9.73 0.24 -13.59
C GLU A 300 -9.85 1.18 -12.38
N LEU A 301 -9.69 2.50 -12.57
CA LEU A 301 -9.82 3.49 -11.50
C LEU A 301 -11.22 3.47 -10.85
N ALA A 302 -12.28 3.35 -11.65
CA ALA A 302 -13.65 3.27 -11.12
C ALA A 302 -13.88 1.99 -10.31
N LEU A 303 -13.39 0.84 -10.80
CA LEU A 303 -13.52 -0.45 -10.10
C LEU A 303 -12.68 -0.48 -8.82
N LEU A 304 -11.40 -0.09 -8.89
CA LEU A 304 -10.51 -0.06 -7.73
C LEU A 304 -10.92 1.01 -6.72
N GLY A 305 -11.48 2.13 -7.18
CA GLY A 305 -12.06 3.15 -6.30
C GLY A 305 -13.18 2.59 -5.42
N SER A 306 -13.99 1.67 -5.95
CA SER A 306 -15.05 1.00 -5.16
C SER A 306 -14.53 -0.02 -4.15
N LEU A 307 -13.33 -0.59 -4.39
CA LEU A 307 -12.68 -1.53 -3.49
C LEU A 307 -12.00 -0.81 -2.31
N GLY A 308 -11.60 0.44 -2.50
CA GLY A 308 -10.86 1.23 -1.53
C GLY A 308 -9.33 1.11 -1.70
N ALA A 309 -8.60 2.11 -1.21
CA ALA A 309 -7.16 2.24 -1.44
C ALA A 309 -6.35 1.07 -0.86
N VAL A 310 -6.65 0.69 0.39
CA VAL A 310 -5.96 -0.38 1.11
C VAL A 310 -6.15 -1.73 0.44
N ASP A 311 -7.38 -2.12 0.14
CA ASP A 311 -7.69 -3.41 -0.47
C ASP A 311 -7.14 -3.47 -1.91
N THR A 312 -7.11 -2.33 -2.63
CA THR A 312 -6.45 -2.21 -3.93
C THR A 312 -4.94 -2.46 -3.85
N ILE A 313 -4.25 -1.85 -2.87
CA ILE A 313 -2.81 -2.04 -2.65
C ILE A 313 -2.53 -3.51 -2.30
N ALA A 314 -3.34 -4.09 -1.41
CA ALA A 314 -3.22 -5.49 -1.00
C ALA A 314 -3.40 -6.44 -2.21
N LEU A 315 -4.47 -6.27 -2.99
CA LEU A 315 -4.74 -7.08 -4.18
C LEU A 315 -3.58 -7.02 -5.18
N ARG A 316 -3.10 -5.81 -5.51
CA ARG A 316 -2.00 -5.64 -6.47
C ARG A 316 -0.70 -6.29 -5.96
N THR A 317 -0.43 -6.19 -4.67
CA THR A 317 0.75 -6.82 -4.04
C THR A 317 0.66 -8.34 -4.09
N LEU A 318 -0.51 -8.90 -3.75
CA LEU A 318 -0.75 -10.34 -3.79
C LEU A 318 -0.69 -10.90 -5.20
N LEU A 319 -1.29 -10.22 -6.19
CA LEU A 319 -1.22 -10.63 -7.59
C LEU A 319 0.21 -10.62 -8.12
N ARG A 320 0.98 -9.56 -7.85
CA ARG A 320 2.41 -9.52 -8.24
C ARG A 320 3.19 -10.67 -7.64
N ARG A 321 3.02 -10.92 -6.33
CA ARG A 321 3.69 -12.02 -5.64
C ARG A 321 3.27 -13.38 -6.22
N PHE A 322 1.98 -13.57 -6.50
CA PHE A 322 1.46 -14.79 -7.10
C PHE A 322 2.04 -15.04 -8.49
N ILE A 323 2.09 -14.00 -9.34
CA ILE A 323 2.71 -14.07 -10.66
C ILE A 323 4.19 -14.43 -10.53
N THR A 324 4.95 -13.78 -9.65
CA THR A 324 6.38 -14.11 -9.43
C THR A 324 6.59 -15.55 -8.95
N LEU A 325 5.67 -16.11 -8.17
CA LEU A 325 5.77 -17.49 -7.67
C LEU A 325 5.38 -18.53 -8.73
N THR A 326 4.52 -18.17 -9.69
CA THR A 326 3.98 -19.08 -10.71
C THR A 326 4.70 -18.95 -12.05
N ASP A 327 5.39 -17.85 -12.28
CA ASP A 327 6.32 -17.68 -13.39
C ASP A 327 7.60 -18.49 -13.09
N GLU A 328 7.71 -19.70 -13.62
CA GLU A 328 8.89 -20.58 -13.52
C GLU A 328 10.14 -20.03 -14.27
N GLY A 329 10.26 -18.71 -14.40
CA GLY A 329 11.44 -18.00 -14.89
C GLY A 329 11.37 -17.57 -16.36
N LYS A 330 10.23 -17.06 -16.86
CA LYS A 330 10.14 -16.46 -18.20
C LYS A 330 9.14 -15.30 -18.31
N LEU A 331 9.54 -14.13 -17.82
CA LEU A 331 9.30 -12.88 -18.54
C LEU A 331 10.64 -12.21 -18.89
N PRO A 332 10.95 -11.99 -20.18
CA PRO A 332 12.15 -11.25 -20.58
C PRO A 332 11.91 -9.75 -20.37
N GLY A 333 12.67 -9.15 -19.45
CA GLY A 333 12.52 -7.73 -19.12
C GLY A 333 13.45 -7.20 -18.02
N GLU A 334 14.59 -7.84 -17.79
CA GLU A 334 15.85 -7.19 -17.40
C GLU A 334 16.91 -7.57 -18.44
#